data_AF-A0A183DD43-F1
#
_entry.id   AF-A0A183DD43-F1
#
_cell.length_a   1.000
_cell.length_b   1.000
_cell.length_c   1.000
_cell.angle_alpha   90.00
_cell.angle_beta   90.00
_cell.angle_gamma   90.00
#
_symmetry.space_group_name_H-M   'P 1'
#
loop_
_entity.id
_entity.type
_entity.pdbx_description
1 polymer ?
#
loop_
_entity_poly.entity_id
_entity_poly.type
_entity_poly.pdbx_seq_one_letter_code
_entity_poly.pdbx_strand_id
1 'polypeptide(L)' 'MGSCESNYCFIERKPTAERSRYRITKGCIKRPARMHMGCDYDHFRDHTLCICRGILPCSFAS' A
#
# COMPACT_ATOMS: atom_id res chain seq x y z
N MET A 1 15.99 6.78 2.82
CA MET A 1 14.93 5.87 3.31
C MET A 1 14.62 6.28 4.75
N GLY A 2 13.77 7.29 4.92
CA GLY A 2 13.48 7.86 6.23
C GLY A 2 12.39 7.07 6.94
N SER A 3 12.66 6.68 8.17
CA SER A 3 11.68 6.13 9.10
C SER A 3 10.45 7.01 9.12
N CYS A 4 9.31 6.38 8.87
CA CYS A 4 8.02 7.02 8.90
C CYS A 4 7.79 7.62 10.29
N GLU A 5 7.50 8.91 10.40
CA GLU A 5 7.16 9.55 11.69
C GLU A 5 5.85 8.97 12.27
N SER A 6 5.07 8.29 11.43
CA SER A 6 3.85 7.60 11.85
C SER A 6 4.05 6.10 12.01
N ASN A 7 3.30 5.51 12.95
CA ASN A 7 3.27 4.07 13.21
C ASN A 7 2.64 3.25 12.07
N TYR A 8 2.22 3.88 10.97
CA TYR A 8 1.54 3.22 9.85
C TYR A 8 2.12 3.65 8.52
N CYS A 9 2.36 2.65 7.67
CA CYS A 9 2.82 2.79 6.30
C CYS A 9 1.78 2.19 5.36
N PHE A 10 1.75 2.67 4.12
CA PHE A 10 0.95 2.07 3.06
C PHE A 10 1.79 1.82 1.81
N ILE A 11 1.38 0.80 1.06
CA ILE A 11 1.88 0.49 -0.27
C ILE A 11 0.69 0.26 -1.19
N GLU A 12 0.63 1.02 -2.27
CA GLU A 12 -0.46 1.00 -3.24
C GLU A 12 0.08 0.61 -4.61
N ARG A 13 -0.54 -0.36 -5.26
CA ARG A 13 -0.29 -0.77 -6.63
C ARG A 13 -1.51 -0.42 -7.47
N LYS A 14 -1.42 0.62 -8.30
CA LYS A 14 -2.49 1.02 -9.22
C LYS A 14 -2.17 0.57 -10.64
N PRO A 15 -3.16 0.07 -11.40
CA PRO A 15 -2.95 -0.17 -12.82
C PRO A 15 -2.77 1.17 -13.53
N THR A 16 -1.89 1.22 -14.53
CA THR A 16 -1.80 2.37 -15.42
C THR A 16 -2.56 2.09 -16.72
N ALA A 17 -2.66 3.11 -17.59
CA ALA A 17 -3.29 2.95 -18.90
C ALA A 17 -2.58 1.94 -19.82
N GLU A 18 -1.34 1.57 -19.48
CA GLU A 18 -0.54 0.60 -20.24
C GLU A 18 -0.68 -0.80 -19.61
N ARG A 19 -1.07 -1.80 -20.42
CA ARG A 19 -1.17 -3.19 -19.96
C ARG A 19 0.17 -3.64 -19.39
N SER A 20 0.14 -4.33 -18.25
CA SER A 20 1.29 -4.84 -17.50
C SER A 20 2.16 -3.79 -16.79
N ARG A 21 1.80 -2.50 -16.83
CA ARG A 21 2.44 -1.48 -15.99
C ARG A 21 1.59 -1.19 -14.76
N TYR A 22 2.28 -1.17 -13.62
CA TYR A 22 1.69 -0.84 -12.34
C TYR A 22 2.47 0.31 -11.72
N ARG A 23 1.73 1.28 -11.20
CA ARG A 23 2.29 2.37 -10.42
C ARG A 23 2.27 1.98 -8.96
N ILE A 24 3.45 1.78 -8.41
CA ILE A 24 3.64 1.46 -6.99
C ILE A 24 3.92 2.76 -6.24
N THR A 25 3.04 3.11 -5.31
CA THR A 25 3.18 4.26 -4.42
C THR A 25 3.41 3.75 -3.01
N LYS A 26 4.43 4.26 -2.31
CA LYS A 26 4.73 3.92 -0.91
C LYS A 26 4.68 5.20 -0.09
N GLY A 27 4.14 5.14 1.11
CA GLY A 27 4.07 6.31 1.96
C GLY A 27 3.70 6.02 3.41
N CYS A 28 3.58 7.11 4.14
CA CYS A 28 3.26 7.16 5.56
C CYS A 28 1.84 7.65 5.77
N ILE A 29 1.08 6.98 6.64
CA ILE A 29 -0.29 7.40 6.98
C ILE A 29 -0.33 7.80 8.44
N LYS A 30 -0.80 9.02 8.74
CA LYS A 30 -0.95 9.51 10.12
C LYS A 30 -2.11 8.87 10.87
N ARG A 31 -3.22 8.60 10.17
CA ARG A 31 -4.43 8.00 10.75
C ARG A 31 -5.20 7.24 9.66
N PRO A 32 -5.18 5.90 9.65
CA PRO A 32 -5.94 5.15 8.65
C PRO A 32 -7.43 5.35 8.89
N ALA A 33 -8.17 5.78 7.86
CA ALA A 33 -9.63 5.90 7.93
C ALA A 33 -10.24 4.50 7.84
N ARG A 34 -10.51 3.87 8.99
CA ARG A 34 -11.16 2.53 9.11
C ARG A 34 -10.56 1.43 8.21
N MET A 35 -9.28 1.55 7.87
CA MET A 35 -8.65 0.63 6.93
C MET A 35 -8.17 -0.60 7.67
N HIS A 36 -8.66 -1.77 7.27
CA HIS A 36 -8.19 -3.06 7.76
C HIS A 36 -6.68 -3.17 7.52
N MET A 37 -5.91 -3.55 8.54
CA MET A 37 -4.51 -3.91 8.36
C MET A 37 -4.44 -5.12 7.43
N GLY A 38 -3.55 -5.10 6.45
CA GLY A 38 -3.49 -6.11 5.38
C GLY A 38 -3.55 -5.49 3.99
N CYS A 39 -3.64 -6.34 2.98
CA CYS A 39 -3.80 -5.95 1.58
C CYS A 39 -5.27 -6.02 1.19
N ASP A 40 -5.84 -4.87 0.86
CA ASP A 40 -7.15 -4.77 0.23
C ASP A 40 -6.98 -4.80 -1.28
N TYR A 41 -7.82 -5.59 -1.95
CA TYR A 41 -7.83 -5.72 -3.40
C TYR A 41 -9.15 -5.13 -3.88
N ASP A 42 -9.07 -4.12 -4.75
CA ASP A 42 -10.27 -3.58 -5.37
C ASP A 42 -10.94 -4.66 -6.23
N HIS A 43 -12.24 -4.51 -6.49
CA HIS A 43 -13.07 -5.49 -7.19
C HIS A 43 -12.51 -5.90 -8.57
N PHE A 44 -11.66 -5.07 -9.16
CA PHE A 44 -10.96 -5.34 -10.42
C PHE A 44 -9.65 -6.14 -10.30
N ARG A 45 -9.18 -6.50 -9.09
CA ARG A 45 -7.87 -7.17 -8.81
C ARG A 45 -6.62 -6.44 -9.33
N ASP A 46 -6.78 -5.37 -10.10
CA ASP A 46 -5.71 -4.58 -10.69
C ASP A 46 -5.22 -3.45 -9.77
N HIS A 47 -6.04 -3.06 -8.79
CA HIS A 47 -5.65 -2.13 -7.73
C HIS A 47 -5.51 -2.87 -6.40
N THR A 48 -4.35 -2.73 -5.76
CA THR A 48 -4.05 -3.32 -4.45
C THR A 48 -3.54 -2.24 -3.52
N LEU A 49 -4.06 -2.17 -2.30
CA LEU A 49 -3.58 -1.27 -1.26
C LEU A 49 -3.30 -2.06 0.00
N CYS A 50 -2.04 -2.09 0.43
CA CYS A 50 -1.66 -2.70 1.69
C CYS A 50 -1.30 -1.65 2.74
N ILE A 51 -1.77 -1.85 3.96
CA ILE A 51 -1.43 -1.02 5.11
C ILE A 51 -0.78 -1.88 6.17
N CYS A 52 0.38 -1.43 6.65
CA CYS A 52 1.16 -2.11 7.66
C CYS A 52 1.53 -1.15 8.77
N ARG A 53 1.79 -1.72 9.94
CA ARG A 53 2.32 -0.98 11.08
C ARG A 53 3.83 -0.85 10.90
N GLY A 54 4.42 0.30 11.22
CA GLY A 54 5.81 0.68 10.92
C GLY A 54 6.91 -0.24 11.47
N ILE A 55 6.54 -1.28 12.22
CA ILE A 55 7.40 -2.36 12.71
C ILE A 55 7.53 -3.51 11.69
N LEU A 56 6.59 -3.65 10.75
CA LEU A 56 6.55 -4.68 9.73
C LEU A 56 6.77 -4.06 8.33
N PRO A 57 7.65 -4.62 7.49
CA PRO A 57 7.84 -4.13 6.13
C PRO A 57 6.58 -4.36 5.29
N CYS A 58 6.01 -3.28 4.74
CA CYS A 58 5.00 -3.38 3.69
C CYS A 58 5.65 -3.82 2.37
N SER A 59 5.51 -5.10 2.06
CA SER A 59 6.00 -5.70 0.81
C SER A 59 4.85 -6.43 0.11
N PHE A 60 4.70 -6.23 -1.20
CA PHE A 60 3.91 -7.16 -2.02
C PHE A 60 4.70 -8.47 -2.13
N ALA A 61 4.08 -9.62 -1.82
CA ALA A 61 4.65 -10.90 -2.18
C ALA A 61 4.81 -10.93 -3.71
N SER A 62 6.05 -11.11 -4.15
CA SER A 62 6.44 -11.12 -5.57
C SER A 62 6.11 -12.46 -6.21
#